data_AF-A0A957MW20-F1
#
_entry.id   AF-A0A957MW20-F1
#
_cell.length_a   1.000
_cell.length_b   1.000
_cell.length_c   1.000
_cell.angle_alpha   90.00
_cell.angle_beta   90.00
_cell.angle_gamma   90.00
#
_symmetry.space_group_name_H-M   'P 1'
#
loop_
_entity.id
_entity.type
_entity.pdbx_description
1 polymer ?
#
loop_
_entity_poly.entity_id
_entity_poly.type
_entity_poly.pdbx_seq_one_letter_code
_entity_poly.pdbx_strand_id
1 'polypeptide(L)'
;IASEATSLADETRVLADKIDALSRESRRSADALASGLPLPAFFLAELRSGVAQMDSMTAVFFPTAVQIAIQTAPPRDALLSIAGSVNQEVAALVPLMTDDELAAALALVQEALPTLKSVNEITNVVIVCNDRYASLDLERIFAGYRSFEATPLVNKIDVAVNEKVACEAWGLTPAGTDLAEPVVSSLPILVSSGSMDGETPVEWSEAAAAGLEKAFMVTFTYAQHGASTQFECGPAVTNAFFMYPERMPDTACADELRERFPWVLPETAP
;
A
#
# COMPACT_ATOMS: atom_id res chain seq x y z
N ILE A 1 2.03 42.87 -8.39
CA ILE A 1 2.28 42.76 -9.85
C ILE A 1 2.96 41.45 -10.23
N ALA A 2 4.26 41.21 -9.97
CA ALA A 2 4.92 39.97 -10.42
C ALA A 2 4.31 38.69 -9.79
N SER A 3 4.07 38.67 -8.47
CA SER A 3 3.42 37.53 -7.78
C SER A 3 1.99 37.29 -8.25
N GLU A 4 1.23 38.36 -8.51
CA GLU A 4 -0.16 38.26 -8.99
C GLU A 4 -0.20 37.77 -10.44
N ALA A 5 0.75 38.20 -11.28
CA ALA A 5 0.89 37.72 -12.65
C ALA A 5 1.27 36.23 -12.69
N THR A 6 2.13 35.75 -11.78
CA THR A 6 2.43 34.32 -11.65
C THR A 6 1.21 33.52 -11.22
N SER A 7 0.47 33.97 -10.19
CA SER A 7 -0.76 33.31 -9.73
C SER A 7 -1.80 33.20 -10.85
N LEU A 8 -2.03 34.28 -11.59
CA LEU A 8 -2.96 34.28 -12.71
C LEU A 8 -2.51 33.35 -13.84
N ALA A 9 -1.21 33.28 -14.12
CA ALA A 9 -0.66 32.37 -15.10
C ALA A 9 -0.87 30.89 -14.68
N ASP A 10 -0.70 30.57 -13.41
CA ASP A 10 -0.93 29.23 -12.87
C ASP A 10 -2.41 28.85 -12.92
N GLU A 11 -3.32 29.75 -12.52
CA GLU A 11 -4.77 29.54 -12.64
C GLU A 11 -5.20 29.33 -14.10
N THR A 12 -4.61 30.09 -15.04
CA THR A 12 -4.90 29.95 -16.47
C THR A 12 -4.42 28.60 -17.01
N ARG A 13 -3.25 28.10 -16.57
CA ARG A 13 -2.76 26.76 -16.93
C ARG A 13 -3.69 25.68 -16.41
N VAL A 14 -4.08 25.76 -15.13
CA VAL A 14 -5.03 24.82 -14.52
C VAL A 14 -6.36 24.80 -15.28
N LEU A 15 -6.86 25.96 -15.71
CA LEU A 15 -8.08 26.02 -16.49
C LEU A 15 -7.90 25.41 -17.89
N ALA A 16 -6.79 25.68 -18.57
CA ALA A 16 -6.48 25.09 -19.86
C ALA A 16 -6.41 23.57 -19.78
N ASP A 17 -5.75 23.03 -18.75
CA ASP A 17 -5.64 21.59 -18.51
C ASP A 17 -7.01 20.95 -18.29
N LYS A 18 -7.91 21.63 -17.57
CA LYS A 18 -9.31 21.19 -17.37
C LYS A 18 -10.12 21.19 -18.67
N ILE A 19 -9.98 22.21 -19.50
CA ILE A 19 -10.66 22.28 -20.81
C ILE A 19 -10.17 21.17 -21.73
N ASP A 20 -8.86 20.92 -21.74
CA ASP A 20 -8.27 19.85 -22.54
C ASP A 20 -8.71 18.46 -22.06
N ALA A 21 -8.81 18.26 -20.75
CA ALA A 21 -9.36 17.04 -20.17
C ALA A 21 -10.82 16.81 -20.61
N LEU A 22 -11.67 17.84 -20.47
CA LEU A 22 -13.09 17.78 -20.88
C LEU A 22 -13.23 17.53 -22.39
N SER A 23 -12.37 18.12 -23.22
CA SER A 23 -12.35 17.89 -24.67
C SER A 23 -11.98 16.44 -25.02
N ARG A 24 -11.01 15.85 -24.31
CA ARG A 24 -10.65 14.44 -24.50
C ARG A 24 -11.79 13.51 -24.09
N GLU A 25 -12.38 13.76 -22.93
CA GLU A 25 -13.50 12.98 -22.42
C GLU A 25 -14.72 13.03 -23.35
N SER A 26 -15.11 14.24 -23.78
CA SER A 26 -16.22 14.43 -24.71
C SER A 26 -16.02 13.67 -26.02
N ARG A 27 -14.78 13.62 -26.53
CA ARG A 27 -14.44 12.84 -27.73
C ARG A 27 -14.55 11.33 -27.49
N ARG A 28 -13.99 10.82 -26.38
CA ARG A 28 -14.09 9.39 -26.05
C ARG A 28 -15.54 8.94 -25.90
N SER A 29 -16.38 9.73 -25.22
CA SER A 29 -17.80 9.45 -25.08
C SER A 29 -18.53 9.47 -26.44
N ALA A 30 -18.23 10.44 -27.30
CA ALA A 30 -18.81 10.51 -28.64
C ALA A 30 -18.38 9.32 -29.52
N ASP A 31 -17.10 8.94 -29.49
CA ASP A 31 -16.56 7.81 -30.23
C ASP A 31 -17.16 6.48 -29.75
N ALA A 32 -17.31 6.30 -28.44
CA ALA A 32 -17.94 5.12 -27.84
C ALA A 32 -19.42 4.99 -28.23
N LEU A 33 -20.15 6.11 -28.24
CA LEU A 33 -21.53 6.14 -28.75
C LEU A 33 -21.58 5.78 -30.24
N ALA A 34 -20.69 6.36 -31.05
CA ALA A 34 -20.64 6.12 -32.50
C ALA A 34 -20.28 4.67 -32.84
N SER A 35 -19.42 4.02 -32.05
CA SER A 35 -19.03 2.62 -32.24
C SER A 35 -20.05 1.62 -31.68
N GLY A 36 -21.07 2.07 -30.95
CA GLY A 36 -21.99 1.19 -30.23
C GLY A 36 -21.30 0.38 -29.12
N LEU A 37 -20.29 0.96 -28.47
CA LEU A 37 -19.57 0.28 -27.40
C LEU A 37 -20.54 0.07 -26.22
N PRO A 38 -20.71 -1.17 -25.70
CA PRO A 38 -21.55 -1.41 -24.54
C PRO A 38 -21.09 -0.60 -23.33
N LEU A 39 -22.04 -0.05 -22.57
CA LEU A 39 -21.75 0.81 -21.42
C LEU A 39 -20.80 0.15 -20.39
N PRO A 40 -20.88 -1.17 -20.08
CA PRO A 40 -19.88 -1.84 -19.24
C PRO A 40 -18.44 -1.79 -19.78
N ALA A 41 -18.28 -1.93 -21.09
CA ALA A 41 -16.98 -1.89 -21.74
C ALA A 41 -16.42 -0.46 -21.80
N PHE A 42 -17.30 0.53 -22.04
CA PHE A 42 -16.93 1.94 -21.95
C PHE A 42 -16.49 2.33 -20.54
N PHE A 43 -17.23 1.89 -19.52
CA PHE A 43 -16.86 2.10 -18.12
C PHE A 43 -15.47 1.54 -17.80
N LEU A 44 -15.16 0.30 -18.22
CA LEU A 44 -13.84 -0.27 -18.01
C LEU A 44 -12.74 0.55 -18.71
N ALA A 45 -13.00 1.07 -19.90
CA ALA A 45 -12.05 1.90 -20.64
C ALA A 45 -11.77 3.23 -19.92
N GLU A 46 -12.81 3.90 -19.42
CA GLU A 46 -12.68 5.14 -18.65
C GLU A 46 -11.99 4.88 -17.29
N LEU A 47 -12.32 3.78 -16.62
CA LEU A 47 -11.65 3.35 -15.39
C LEU A 47 -10.15 3.14 -15.62
N ARG A 48 -9.76 2.41 -16.68
CA ARG A 48 -8.34 2.21 -17.05
C ARG A 48 -7.63 3.52 -17.35
N SER A 49 -8.29 4.44 -18.06
CA SER A 49 -7.71 5.75 -18.35
C SER A 49 -7.48 6.57 -17.09
N GLY A 50 -8.36 6.49 -16.10
CA GLY A 50 -8.19 7.23 -14.86
C GLY A 50 -7.14 6.61 -13.94
N VAL A 51 -7.08 5.27 -13.86
CA VAL A 51 -6.01 4.56 -13.12
C VAL A 51 -4.63 4.89 -13.69
N ALA A 52 -4.49 5.03 -15.01
CA ALA A 52 -3.23 5.44 -15.64
C ALA A 52 -2.76 6.86 -15.28
N GLN A 53 -3.64 7.69 -14.69
CA GLN A 53 -3.32 9.05 -14.23
C GLN A 53 -3.12 9.15 -12.72
N MET A 54 -3.29 8.05 -11.98
CA MET A 54 -3.05 8.03 -10.53
C MET A 54 -1.57 8.23 -10.23
N ASP A 55 -1.29 8.82 -9.07
CA ASP A 55 0.06 8.79 -8.52
C ASP A 55 0.48 7.36 -8.19
N SER A 56 1.79 7.12 -8.12
CA SER A 56 2.35 5.78 -7.92
C SER A 56 1.90 5.12 -6.63
N MET A 57 1.65 5.89 -5.56
CA MET A 57 1.26 5.32 -4.27
C MET A 57 -0.20 4.85 -4.32
N THR A 58 -1.10 5.68 -4.83
CA THR A 58 -2.52 5.32 -5.00
C THR A 58 -2.68 4.13 -5.95
N ALA A 59 -1.95 4.12 -7.07
CA ALA A 59 -1.99 3.04 -8.04
C ALA A 59 -1.60 1.67 -7.47
N VAL A 60 -0.67 1.61 -6.50
CA VAL A 60 -0.24 0.36 -5.84
C VAL A 60 -1.36 -0.27 -5.02
N PHE A 61 -2.15 0.55 -4.31
CA PHE A 61 -3.22 0.04 -3.43
C PHE A 61 -4.56 -0.11 -4.14
N PHE A 62 -4.74 0.52 -5.31
CA PHE A 62 -5.99 0.50 -6.05
C PHE A 62 -6.51 -0.92 -6.34
N PRO A 63 -5.72 -1.89 -6.83
CA PRO A 63 -6.23 -3.25 -7.06
C PRO A 63 -6.74 -3.94 -5.80
N THR A 64 -6.10 -3.71 -4.65
CA THR A 64 -6.55 -4.25 -3.36
C THR A 64 -7.84 -3.60 -2.90
N ALA A 65 -7.96 -2.27 -3.05
CA ALA A 65 -9.18 -1.54 -2.73
C ALA A 65 -10.37 -2.00 -3.61
N VAL A 66 -10.12 -2.22 -4.91
CA VAL A 66 -11.11 -2.81 -5.82
C VAL A 66 -11.51 -4.20 -5.35
N GLN A 67 -10.55 -5.08 -5.03
CA GLN A 67 -10.84 -6.44 -4.55
C GLN A 67 -11.73 -6.42 -3.28
N ILE A 68 -11.42 -5.54 -2.33
CA ILE A 68 -12.21 -5.36 -1.11
C ILE A 68 -13.63 -4.90 -1.47
N ALA A 69 -13.78 -3.85 -2.28
CA ALA A 69 -15.08 -3.32 -2.67
C ALA A 69 -15.98 -4.39 -3.30
N ILE A 70 -15.40 -5.23 -4.18
CA ILE A 70 -16.10 -6.33 -4.85
C ILE A 70 -16.54 -7.42 -3.85
N GLN A 71 -15.75 -7.68 -2.80
CA GLN A 71 -16.03 -8.71 -1.81
C GLN A 71 -17.02 -8.26 -0.74
N THR A 72 -17.09 -6.96 -0.44
CA THR A 72 -17.83 -6.44 0.73
C THR A 72 -19.11 -5.71 0.37
N ALA A 73 -19.37 -5.41 -0.91
CA ALA A 73 -20.51 -4.59 -1.32
C ALA A 73 -21.29 -5.18 -2.51
N PRO A 74 -22.59 -4.86 -2.64
CA PRO A 74 -23.36 -5.16 -3.85
C PRO A 74 -22.75 -4.52 -5.12
N PRO A 75 -23.04 -5.03 -6.34
CA PRO A 75 -22.40 -4.57 -7.57
C PRO A 75 -22.45 -3.06 -7.79
N ARG A 76 -23.60 -2.42 -7.53
CA ARG A 76 -23.76 -0.97 -7.70
C ARG A 76 -22.85 -0.19 -6.75
N ASP A 77 -22.84 -0.56 -5.48
CA ASP A 77 -22.07 0.14 -4.44
C ASP A 77 -20.57 -0.10 -4.62
N ALA A 78 -20.18 -1.33 -4.99
CA ALA A 78 -18.81 -1.66 -5.35
C ALA A 78 -18.33 -0.80 -6.52
N LEU A 79 -19.08 -0.75 -7.62
CA LEU A 79 -18.72 0.04 -8.80
C LEU A 79 -18.70 1.55 -8.53
N LEU A 80 -19.62 2.08 -7.70
CA LEU A 80 -19.59 3.48 -7.27
C LEU A 80 -18.34 3.79 -6.43
N SER A 81 -17.99 2.91 -5.50
CA SER A 81 -16.78 3.05 -4.68
C SER A 81 -15.52 3.03 -5.54
N ILE A 82 -15.41 2.04 -6.42
CA ILE A 82 -14.29 1.87 -7.37
C ILE A 82 -14.17 3.10 -8.26
N ALA A 83 -15.25 3.47 -8.96
CA ALA A 83 -15.24 4.59 -9.88
C ALA A 83 -14.97 5.93 -9.19
N GLY A 84 -15.60 6.16 -8.03
CA GLY A 84 -15.42 7.38 -7.26
C GLY A 84 -14.00 7.58 -6.72
N SER A 85 -13.26 6.49 -6.50
CA SER A 85 -11.82 6.56 -6.17
C SER A 85 -10.93 6.93 -7.35
N VAL A 86 -11.45 6.82 -8.58
CA VAL A 86 -10.76 7.27 -9.80
C VAL A 86 -11.12 8.72 -10.11
N ASN A 87 -12.39 9.00 -10.39
CA ASN A 87 -12.94 10.34 -10.58
C ASN A 87 -14.48 10.32 -10.58
N GLN A 88 -15.08 11.51 -10.54
CA GLN A 88 -16.54 11.65 -10.52
C GLN A 88 -17.19 11.34 -11.88
N GLU A 89 -16.46 11.51 -12.99
CA GLU A 89 -17.01 11.27 -14.32
C GLU A 89 -17.27 9.78 -14.59
N VAL A 90 -16.33 8.90 -14.23
CA VAL A 90 -16.48 7.45 -14.30
C VAL A 90 -17.61 7.00 -13.36
N ALA A 91 -17.73 7.61 -12.18
CA ALA A 91 -18.77 7.29 -11.22
C ALA A 91 -20.18 7.65 -11.75
N ALA A 92 -20.29 8.70 -12.56
CA ALA A 92 -21.54 9.10 -13.19
C ALA A 92 -22.07 8.09 -14.23
N LEU A 93 -21.24 7.15 -14.70
CA LEU A 93 -21.68 6.07 -15.59
C LEU A 93 -22.45 4.96 -14.86
N VAL A 94 -22.18 4.74 -13.57
CA VAL A 94 -22.77 3.63 -12.79
C VAL A 94 -24.30 3.75 -12.65
N PRO A 95 -24.89 4.93 -12.40
CA PRO A 95 -26.34 5.10 -12.40
C PRO A 95 -27.02 4.83 -13.75
N LEU A 96 -26.28 4.89 -14.87
CA LEU A 96 -26.82 4.71 -16.22
C LEU A 96 -26.94 3.22 -16.60
N MET A 97 -26.30 2.32 -15.85
CA MET A 97 -26.30 0.88 -16.11
C MET A 97 -27.54 0.20 -15.51
N THR A 98 -28.10 -0.73 -16.28
CA THR A 98 -29.03 -1.76 -15.81
C THR A 98 -28.33 -2.75 -14.87
N ASP A 99 -29.09 -3.56 -14.13
CA ASP A 99 -28.51 -4.53 -13.20
C ASP A 99 -27.65 -5.60 -13.92
N ASP A 100 -28.05 -6.01 -15.13
CA ASP A 100 -27.25 -6.91 -15.97
C ASP A 100 -25.95 -6.25 -16.44
N GLU A 101 -25.99 -4.96 -16.78
CA GLU A 101 -24.81 -4.18 -17.15
C GLU A 101 -23.87 -3.94 -15.96
N LEU A 102 -24.41 -3.74 -14.75
CA LEU A 102 -23.60 -3.66 -13.53
C LEU A 102 -22.87 -4.97 -13.27
N ALA A 103 -23.55 -6.11 -13.41
CA ALA A 103 -22.92 -7.42 -13.26
C ALA A 103 -21.83 -7.64 -14.32
N ALA A 104 -22.09 -7.26 -15.57
CA ALA A 104 -21.10 -7.33 -16.66
C ALA A 104 -19.89 -6.41 -16.41
N ALA A 105 -20.12 -5.18 -15.96
CA ALA A 105 -19.05 -4.24 -15.62
C ALA A 105 -18.18 -4.76 -14.47
N LEU A 106 -18.80 -5.33 -13.44
CA LEU A 106 -18.08 -5.94 -12.32
C LEU A 106 -17.20 -7.12 -12.78
N ALA A 107 -17.73 -7.99 -13.64
CA ALA A 107 -16.97 -9.11 -14.20
C ALA A 107 -15.78 -8.64 -15.04
N LEU A 108 -15.96 -7.60 -15.87
CA LEU A 108 -14.89 -6.99 -16.65
C LEU A 108 -13.80 -6.36 -15.76
N VAL A 109 -14.19 -5.70 -14.66
CA VAL A 109 -13.24 -5.18 -13.67
C VAL A 109 -12.47 -6.31 -13.00
N GLN A 110 -13.15 -7.37 -12.58
CA GLN A 110 -12.51 -8.57 -11.99
C GLN A 110 -11.51 -9.21 -12.94
N GLU A 111 -11.85 -9.33 -14.23
CA GLU A 111 -10.95 -9.87 -15.27
C GLU A 111 -9.73 -8.97 -15.51
N ALA A 112 -9.88 -7.65 -15.35
CA ALA A 112 -8.79 -6.70 -15.54
C ALA A 112 -7.83 -6.64 -14.33
N LEU A 113 -8.25 -7.02 -13.12
CA LEU A 113 -7.45 -6.91 -11.90
C LEU A 113 -6.04 -7.54 -11.98
N PRO A 114 -5.86 -8.76 -12.52
CA PRO A 114 -4.53 -9.36 -12.65
C PRO A 114 -3.57 -8.54 -13.52
N THR A 115 -4.09 -7.84 -14.55
CA THR A 115 -3.25 -7.02 -15.43
C THR A 115 -2.77 -5.74 -14.76
N LEU A 116 -3.59 -5.13 -13.89
CA LEU A 116 -3.26 -3.91 -13.13
C LEU A 116 -2.17 -4.15 -12.06
N LYS A 117 -2.11 -5.38 -11.55
CA LYS A 117 -1.16 -5.82 -10.53
C LYS A 117 0.23 -6.19 -11.06
N SER A 118 0.36 -6.38 -12.38
CA SER A 118 1.42 -7.20 -12.97
C SER A 118 2.84 -6.71 -12.71
N VAL A 119 3.23 -5.47 -13.02
CA VAL A 119 4.68 -5.13 -12.96
C VAL A 119 5.22 -5.10 -11.53
N ASN A 120 4.47 -4.54 -10.57
CA ASN A 120 4.92 -4.47 -9.19
C ASN A 120 4.92 -5.85 -8.52
N GLU A 121 3.86 -6.66 -8.73
CA GLU A 121 3.82 -8.01 -8.18
C GLU A 121 4.90 -8.91 -8.80
N ILE A 122 5.13 -8.81 -10.11
CA ILE A 122 6.19 -9.55 -10.79
C ILE A 122 7.57 -9.14 -10.24
N THR A 123 7.82 -7.83 -10.11
CA THR A 123 9.08 -7.32 -9.57
C THR A 123 9.27 -7.77 -8.12
N ASN A 124 8.23 -7.70 -7.30
CA ASN A 124 8.26 -8.13 -5.92
C ASN A 124 8.54 -9.63 -5.81
N VAL A 125 7.83 -10.47 -6.57
CA VAL A 125 8.08 -11.92 -6.63
C VAL A 125 9.52 -12.18 -7.06
N VAL A 126 10.03 -11.51 -8.10
CA VAL A 126 11.42 -11.68 -8.51
C VAL A 126 12.39 -11.32 -7.39
N ILE A 127 12.22 -10.18 -6.72
CA ILE A 127 13.10 -9.75 -5.61
C ILE A 127 13.01 -10.72 -4.44
N VAL A 128 11.81 -10.99 -3.91
CA VAL A 128 11.60 -11.88 -2.76
C VAL A 128 12.14 -13.28 -3.01
N CYS A 129 11.95 -13.81 -4.23
CA CYS A 129 12.48 -15.12 -4.58
C CYS A 129 14.01 -15.12 -4.69
N ASN A 130 14.64 -14.03 -5.16
CA ASN A 130 16.10 -13.96 -5.20
C ASN A 130 16.71 -13.70 -3.81
N ASP A 131 15.98 -13.00 -2.93
CA ASP A 131 16.49 -12.55 -1.63
C ASP A 131 16.24 -13.53 -0.49
N ARG A 132 15.04 -14.13 -0.43
CA ARG A 132 14.55 -14.86 0.75
C ARG A 132 14.34 -16.35 0.51
N TYR A 133 14.19 -16.78 -0.75
CA TYR A 133 13.84 -18.17 -1.06
C TYR A 133 14.87 -19.20 -0.57
N ALA A 134 16.17 -18.86 -0.54
CA ALA A 134 17.22 -19.73 0.01
C ALA A 134 16.97 -20.12 1.47
N SER A 135 16.34 -19.22 2.22
CA SER A 135 16.14 -19.33 3.67
C SER A 135 14.74 -19.76 4.07
N LEU A 136 13.82 -19.96 3.11
CA LEU A 136 12.44 -20.38 3.40
C LEU A 136 12.39 -21.87 3.79
N ASP A 137 12.54 -22.11 5.09
CA ASP A 137 12.33 -23.40 5.74
C ASP A 137 10.90 -23.49 6.29
N LEU A 138 10.01 -24.13 5.52
CA LEU A 138 8.62 -24.32 5.93
C LEU A 138 8.46 -25.17 7.18
N GLU A 139 9.36 -26.13 7.43
CA GLU A 139 9.29 -26.96 8.63
C GLU A 139 9.55 -26.11 9.87
N ARG A 140 10.59 -25.27 9.83
CA ARG A 140 10.90 -24.31 10.88
C ARG A 140 9.77 -23.30 11.09
N ILE A 141 9.21 -22.76 10.02
CA ILE A 141 8.09 -21.81 10.09
C ILE A 141 6.87 -22.46 10.75
N PHE A 142 6.47 -23.66 10.31
CA PHE A 142 5.33 -24.36 10.89
C PHE A 142 5.58 -24.84 12.33
N ALA A 143 6.82 -25.20 12.68
CA ALA A 143 7.18 -25.47 14.07
C ALA A 143 6.97 -24.21 14.93
N GLY A 144 7.39 -23.04 14.42
CA GLY A 144 7.13 -21.73 15.03
C GLY A 144 5.64 -21.49 15.30
N TYR A 145 4.79 -21.61 14.27
CA TYR A 145 3.34 -21.42 14.41
C TYR A 145 2.71 -22.38 15.43
N ARG A 146 3.14 -23.64 15.47
CA ARG A 146 2.62 -24.62 16.45
C ARG A 146 3.03 -24.30 17.89
N SER A 147 4.15 -23.62 18.07
CA SER A 147 4.66 -23.23 19.40
C SER A 147 4.12 -21.88 19.88
N PHE A 148 3.39 -21.14 19.03
CA PHE A 148 2.85 -19.84 19.38
C PHE A 148 1.72 -19.96 20.42
N GLU A 149 1.78 -19.19 21.50
CA GLU A 149 0.84 -19.32 22.63
C GLU A 149 -0.62 -19.03 22.23
N ALA A 150 -0.83 -18.14 21.26
CA ALA A 150 -2.15 -17.77 20.76
C ALA A 150 -2.36 -18.23 19.31
N THR A 151 -2.21 -19.53 19.06
CA THR A 151 -2.42 -20.13 17.72
C THR A 151 -3.70 -19.68 16.98
N PRO A 152 -4.86 -19.39 17.63
CA PRO A 152 -6.04 -18.88 16.93
C PRO A 152 -5.86 -17.50 16.27
N LEU A 153 -4.84 -16.74 16.67
CA LEU A 153 -4.51 -15.44 16.08
C LEU A 153 -3.61 -15.54 14.84
N VAL A 154 -3.07 -16.73 14.53
CA VAL A 154 -2.27 -16.96 13.32
C VAL A 154 -3.22 -17.10 12.12
N ASN A 155 -3.36 -16.03 11.35
CA ASN A 155 -4.28 -15.95 10.20
C ASN A 155 -3.58 -15.85 8.83
N LYS A 156 -2.25 -15.93 8.79
CA LYS A 156 -1.42 -15.78 7.57
C LYS A 156 -0.53 -17.00 7.30
N ILE A 157 -0.99 -18.20 7.65
CA ILE A 157 -0.20 -19.44 7.50
C ILE A 157 0.10 -19.80 6.03
N ASP A 158 -0.78 -19.37 5.13
CA ASP A 158 -0.69 -19.62 3.69
C ASP A 158 0.37 -18.75 3.00
N VAL A 159 0.76 -17.61 3.58
CA VAL A 159 1.72 -16.67 2.97
C VAL A 159 3.04 -17.36 2.64
N ALA A 160 3.65 -18.04 3.63
CA ALA A 160 4.94 -18.71 3.42
C ALA A 160 4.85 -19.84 2.37
N VAL A 161 3.71 -20.54 2.30
CA VAL A 161 3.47 -21.60 1.31
C VAL A 161 3.32 -20.99 -0.08
N ASN A 162 2.48 -19.96 -0.20
CA ASN A 162 2.21 -19.28 -1.46
C ASN A 162 3.48 -18.66 -2.04
N GLU A 163 4.31 -18.02 -1.21
CA GLU A 163 5.62 -17.49 -1.61
C GLU A 163 6.53 -18.60 -2.13
N LYS A 164 6.69 -19.71 -1.38
CA LYS A 164 7.53 -20.83 -1.81
C LYS A 164 7.07 -21.41 -3.15
N VAL A 165 5.77 -21.70 -3.28
CA VAL A 165 5.17 -22.26 -4.51
C VAL A 165 5.32 -21.28 -5.68
N ALA A 166 5.12 -19.98 -5.46
CA ALA A 166 5.31 -18.98 -6.49
C ALA A 166 6.77 -18.95 -6.98
N CYS A 167 7.74 -18.93 -6.07
CA CYS A 167 9.15 -18.96 -6.43
C CYS A 167 9.56 -20.22 -7.20
N GLU A 168 9.09 -21.39 -6.76
CA GLU A 168 9.31 -22.67 -7.44
C GLU A 168 8.71 -22.70 -8.85
N ALA A 169 7.47 -22.23 -9.00
CA ALA A 169 6.76 -22.20 -10.27
C ALA A 169 7.45 -21.27 -11.29
N TRP A 170 8.11 -20.22 -10.82
CA TRP A 170 8.85 -19.27 -11.65
C TRP A 170 10.28 -19.72 -11.96
N GLY A 171 10.75 -20.82 -11.36
CA GLY A 171 12.10 -21.33 -11.56
C GLY A 171 13.20 -20.37 -11.09
N LEU A 172 12.88 -19.46 -10.18
CA LEU A 172 13.84 -18.49 -9.64
C LEU A 172 14.72 -19.17 -8.59
N THR A 173 16.01 -18.82 -8.59
CA THR A 173 16.98 -19.34 -7.62
C THR A 173 17.63 -18.18 -6.87
N PRO A 174 17.96 -18.34 -5.58
CA PRO A 174 18.49 -17.25 -4.76
C PRO A 174 19.85 -16.77 -5.23
N ALA A 175 20.13 -15.48 -5.04
CA ALA A 175 21.39 -14.86 -5.45
C ALA A 175 22.59 -15.21 -4.53
N GLY A 176 22.36 -15.83 -3.37
CA GLY A 176 23.38 -16.21 -2.38
C GLY A 176 22.86 -16.11 -0.94
N THR A 177 23.62 -16.59 0.06
CA THR A 177 23.24 -16.52 1.49
C THR A 177 23.66 -15.21 2.17
N ASP A 178 24.51 -14.41 1.53
CA ASP A 178 25.14 -13.23 2.12
C ASP A 178 24.14 -12.08 2.40
N LEU A 179 22.92 -12.17 1.84
CA LEU A 179 21.82 -11.22 2.08
C LEU A 179 21.27 -11.26 3.52
N ALA A 180 21.63 -12.29 4.30
CA ALA A 180 21.20 -12.43 5.69
C ALA A 180 22.21 -11.84 6.70
N GLU A 181 23.38 -11.38 6.26
CA GLU A 181 24.37 -10.78 7.16
C GLU A 181 23.95 -9.36 7.58
N PRO A 182 24.08 -8.98 8.86
CA PRO A 182 23.81 -7.62 9.29
C PRO A 182 24.71 -6.61 8.59
N VAL A 183 24.15 -5.46 8.23
CA VAL A 183 24.93 -4.34 7.71
C VAL A 183 25.88 -3.84 8.80
N VAL A 184 27.16 -3.68 8.46
CA VAL A 184 28.16 -3.07 9.35
C VAL A 184 28.38 -1.62 8.97
N SER A 185 28.20 -0.69 9.91
CA SER A 185 28.36 0.74 9.66
C SER A 185 28.76 1.53 10.91
N SER A 186 29.65 2.50 10.73
CA SER A 186 30.03 3.48 11.75
C SER A 186 29.28 4.81 11.63
N LEU A 187 28.39 4.95 10.64
CA LEU A 187 27.56 6.14 10.44
C LEU A 187 26.42 6.17 11.47
N PRO A 188 25.97 7.35 11.93
CA PRO A 188 24.75 7.45 12.71
C PRO A 188 23.55 6.97 11.90
N ILE A 189 22.73 6.10 12.49
CA ILE A 189 21.55 5.51 11.86
C ILE A 189 20.39 5.55 12.84
N LEU A 190 19.26 6.12 12.42
CA LEU A 190 18.00 6.01 13.14
C LEU A 190 17.27 4.73 12.70
N VAL A 191 16.95 3.87 13.66
CA VAL A 191 16.13 2.67 13.47
C VAL A 191 14.78 2.90 14.16
N SER A 192 13.73 3.02 13.36
CA SER A 192 12.38 3.38 13.82
C SER A 192 11.44 2.17 13.74
N SER A 193 10.76 1.85 14.83
CA SER A 193 9.82 0.71 14.91
C SER A 193 8.48 1.12 15.49
N GLY A 194 7.40 0.45 15.08
CA GLY A 194 6.11 0.55 15.74
C GLY A 194 5.93 -0.59 16.74
N SER A 195 5.43 -0.30 17.95
CA SER A 195 5.21 -1.35 18.96
C SER A 195 4.10 -2.34 18.58
N MET A 196 3.28 -2.02 17.57
CA MET A 196 2.21 -2.87 17.03
C MET A 196 2.46 -3.19 15.54
N ASP A 197 3.71 -3.09 15.07
CA ASP A 197 4.07 -3.48 13.71
C ASP A 197 4.08 -5.01 13.58
N GLY A 198 3.06 -5.55 12.92
CA GLY A 198 2.95 -6.98 12.65
C GLY A 198 3.68 -7.45 11.38
N GLU A 199 4.18 -6.53 10.57
CA GLU A 199 4.87 -6.85 9.31
C GLU A 199 6.41 -6.81 9.49
N THR A 200 6.91 -5.82 10.22
CA THR A 200 8.33 -5.66 10.59
C THR A 200 8.45 -5.39 12.09
N PRO A 201 8.33 -6.44 12.94
CA PRO A 201 8.23 -6.28 14.38
C PRO A 201 9.55 -5.78 15.00
N VAL A 202 9.49 -5.29 16.24
CA VAL A 202 10.61 -4.61 16.92
C VAL A 202 11.88 -5.47 16.99
N GLU A 203 11.73 -6.79 17.14
CA GLU A 203 12.85 -7.74 17.19
C GLU A 203 13.65 -7.73 15.87
N TRP A 204 13.03 -7.38 14.73
CA TRP A 204 13.72 -7.25 13.45
C TRP A 204 14.56 -5.98 13.40
N SER A 205 14.13 -4.91 14.08
CA SER A 205 14.94 -3.70 14.25
C SER A 205 16.17 -3.94 15.12
N GLU A 206 16.04 -4.75 16.17
CA GLU A 206 17.18 -5.20 16.98
C GLU A 206 18.17 -6.02 16.14
N ALA A 207 17.67 -6.95 15.33
CA ALA A 207 18.49 -7.75 14.42
C ALA A 207 19.20 -6.87 13.36
N ALA A 208 18.49 -5.91 12.77
CA ALA A 208 19.04 -4.98 11.79
C ALA A 208 20.08 -4.04 12.39
N ALA A 209 19.94 -3.67 13.67
CA ALA A 209 20.87 -2.80 14.39
C ALA A 209 22.16 -3.51 14.85
N ALA A 210 22.22 -4.85 14.78
CA ALA A 210 23.31 -5.64 15.38
C ALA A 210 24.72 -5.28 14.85
N GLY A 211 24.84 -4.83 13.60
CA GLY A 211 26.12 -4.39 13.00
C GLY A 211 26.37 -2.88 13.02
N LEU A 212 25.47 -2.09 13.62
CA LEU A 212 25.52 -0.63 13.55
C LEU A 212 26.19 -0.06 14.81
N GLU A 213 27.37 0.56 14.67
CA GLU A 213 28.11 1.10 15.82
C GLU A 213 27.41 2.30 16.47
N LYS A 214 26.61 3.04 15.68
CA LYS A 214 25.89 4.26 16.11
C LYS A 214 24.41 4.19 15.73
N ALA A 215 23.69 3.21 16.28
CA ALA A 215 22.24 3.12 16.12
C ALA A 215 21.48 3.93 17.19
N PHE A 216 20.55 4.77 16.75
CA PHE A 216 19.50 5.34 17.58
C PHE A 216 18.23 4.54 17.35
N MET A 217 17.88 3.67 18.30
CA MET A 217 16.67 2.86 18.22
C MET A 217 15.51 3.59 18.88
N VAL A 218 14.42 3.77 18.14
CA VAL A 218 13.20 4.42 18.65
C VAL A 218 12.00 3.54 18.33
N THR A 219 11.29 3.13 19.37
CA THR A 219 10.03 2.40 19.24
C THR A 219 8.89 3.32 19.63
N PHE A 220 7.96 3.54 18.71
CA PHE A 220 6.78 4.37 18.92
C PHE A 220 5.63 3.51 19.44
N THR A 221 5.18 3.80 20.65
CA THR A 221 4.07 3.07 21.28
C THR A 221 2.79 3.25 20.47
N TYR A 222 2.11 2.13 20.21
CA TYR A 222 0.90 2.02 19.38
C TYR A 222 1.06 2.33 17.89
N ALA A 223 2.25 2.69 17.42
CA ALA A 223 2.48 2.79 15.99
C ALA A 223 2.49 1.40 15.35
N GLN A 224 1.98 1.36 14.13
CA GLN A 224 1.97 0.18 13.26
C GLN A 224 3.11 0.28 12.25
N HIS A 225 2.97 -0.42 11.12
CA HIS A 225 3.95 -0.42 10.04
C HIS A 225 4.25 0.98 9.49
N GLY A 226 5.53 1.31 9.36
CA GLY A 226 5.96 2.64 8.91
C GLY A 226 5.94 3.71 10.01
N ALA A 227 6.26 3.36 11.26
CA ALA A 227 6.17 4.25 12.43
C ALA A 227 6.81 5.65 12.28
N SER A 228 7.87 5.79 11.48
CA SER A 228 8.54 7.07 11.19
C SER A 228 7.64 8.14 10.56
N THR A 229 6.51 7.76 9.97
CA THR A 229 5.52 8.69 9.37
C THR A 229 4.22 8.75 10.16
N GLN A 230 4.12 8.03 11.27
CA GLN A 230 2.90 7.93 12.06
C GLN A 230 2.90 8.92 13.22
N PHE A 231 1.70 9.45 13.50
CA PHE A 231 1.47 10.47 14.52
C PHE A 231 2.35 11.70 14.31
N GLU A 232 2.28 12.67 15.23
CA GLU A 232 3.15 13.85 15.16
C GLU A 232 4.61 13.51 15.52
N CYS A 233 4.80 12.49 16.37
CA CYS A 233 6.11 12.13 16.92
C CYS A 233 7.06 11.50 15.89
N GLY A 234 6.57 10.57 15.05
CA GLY A 234 7.40 9.88 14.05
C GLY A 234 8.13 10.85 13.12
N PRO A 235 7.40 11.75 12.42
CA PRO A 235 7.99 12.75 11.56
C PRO A 235 8.91 13.73 12.32
N ALA A 236 8.56 14.11 13.56
CA ALA A 236 9.37 15.03 14.36
C ALA A 236 10.73 14.42 14.71
N VAL A 237 10.76 13.18 15.22
CA VAL A 237 11.99 12.43 15.53
C VAL A 237 12.84 12.23 14.28
N THR A 238 12.21 11.83 13.17
CA THR A 238 12.88 11.58 11.88
C THR A 238 13.54 12.86 11.34
N ASN A 239 12.82 13.98 11.36
CA ASN A 239 13.36 15.27 10.92
C ASN A 239 14.50 15.75 11.83
N ALA A 240 14.35 15.59 13.14
CA ALA A 240 15.40 15.97 14.10
C ALA A 240 16.70 15.18 13.87
N PHE A 241 16.59 13.87 13.57
CA PHE A 241 17.74 13.05 13.21
C PHE A 241 18.42 13.54 11.92
N PHE A 242 17.68 13.82 10.85
CA PHE A 242 18.27 14.34 9.61
C PHE A 242 18.99 15.68 9.80
N MET A 243 18.47 16.56 10.67
CA MET A 243 19.07 17.86 10.97
C MET A 243 20.30 17.73 11.88
N TYR A 244 20.32 16.75 12.78
CA TYR A 244 21.37 16.55 13.78
C TYR A 244 21.74 15.07 13.93
N PRO A 245 22.35 14.45 12.91
CA PRO A 245 22.51 12.99 12.86
C PRO A 245 23.47 12.43 13.92
N GLU A 246 24.36 13.25 14.49
CA GLU A 246 25.28 12.82 15.57
C GLU A 246 24.65 12.94 16.97
N ARG A 247 23.35 13.25 17.07
CA ARG A 247 22.64 13.43 18.35
C ARG A 247 21.37 12.60 18.36
N MET A 248 21.11 11.93 19.49
CA MET A 248 19.83 11.28 19.73
C MET A 248 18.72 12.35 19.65
N PRO A 249 17.69 12.18 18.80
CA PRO A 249 16.52 13.03 18.81
C PRO A 249 15.81 13.02 20.17
N ASP A 250 15.03 14.06 20.45
CA ASP A 250 14.09 14.01 21.58
C ASP A 250 12.95 13.03 21.25
N THR A 251 12.86 11.95 22.02
CA THR A 251 11.87 10.88 21.84
C THR A 251 10.83 10.85 22.96
N ALA A 252 10.69 11.90 23.76
CA ALA A 252 9.71 11.95 24.84
C ALA A 252 8.28 11.66 24.36
N CYS A 253 7.95 12.10 23.13
CA CYS A 253 6.65 11.87 22.53
C CYS A 253 6.37 10.42 22.10
N ALA A 254 7.38 9.55 22.05
CA ALA A 254 7.24 8.19 21.52
C ALA A 254 6.30 7.32 22.37
N ASP A 255 6.14 7.67 23.65
CA ASP A 255 5.27 6.98 24.60
C ASP A 255 3.97 7.75 24.93
N GLU A 256 3.83 9.00 24.50
CA GLU A 256 2.70 9.87 24.85
C GLU A 256 1.33 9.31 24.45
N LEU A 257 1.27 8.48 23.40
CA LEU A 257 0.02 7.85 22.97
C LEU A 257 -0.50 6.83 23.98
N ARG A 258 0.37 6.26 24.81
CA ARG A 258 -0.02 5.42 25.95
C ARG A 258 -0.90 6.17 26.94
N GLU A 259 -0.61 7.45 27.14
CA GLU A 259 -1.34 8.32 28.08
C GLU A 259 -2.66 8.82 27.48
N ARG A 260 -2.71 9.02 26.16
CA ARG A 260 -3.93 9.46 25.45
C ARG A 260 -4.96 8.36 25.26
N PHE A 261 -4.51 7.10 25.15
CA PHE A 261 -5.37 5.93 25.00
C PHE A 261 -5.05 4.88 26.07
N PRO A 262 -5.43 5.11 27.33
CA PRO A 262 -5.31 4.08 28.35
C PRO A 262 -6.25 2.94 27.96
N TRP A 263 -5.68 1.79 27.62
CA TRP A 263 -6.47 0.56 27.52
C TRP A 263 -7.01 0.23 28.90
N VAL A 264 -8.30 0.49 29.10
CA VAL A 264 -9.03 0.06 30.28
C VAL A 264 -9.57 -1.33 29.96
N LEU A 265 -9.00 -2.37 30.58
CA LEU A 265 -9.65 -3.68 30.56
C LEU A 265 -11.01 -3.54 31.25
N PRO A 266 -12.10 -4.11 30.71
CA PRO A 266 -13.37 -4.15 31.42
C PRO A 266 -13.15 -4.83 32.77
N GLU A 267 -13.72 -4.28 33.84
CA GLU A 267 -13.55 -4.79 35.22
C GLU A 267 -14.05 -6.24 35.38
N THR A 268 -14.77 -6.77 34.40
CA THR A 268 -15.24 -8.15 34.36
C THR A 268 -15.20 -8.71 32.93
N ALA A 269 -14.32 -9.68 32.69
CA ALA A 269 -14.52 -10.63 31.61
C ALA A 269 -15.64 -11.61 32.01
N PRO A 270 -16.56 -12.01 31.10
CA PRO A 270 -17.60 -12.99 31.39
C PRO A 270 -17.05 -14.39 31.70
#